data_AF-A0A842LHF2-F1
#
_entry.id   AF-A0A842LHF2-F1
#
_cell.length_a   1.000
_cell.length_b   1.000
_cell.length_c   1.000
_cell.angle_alpha   90.00
_cell.angle_beta   90.00
_cell.angle_gamma   90.00
#
_symmetry.space_group_name_H-M   'P 1'
#
loop_
_entity.id
_entity.type
_entity.pdbx_description
1 polymer ?
#
loop_
_entity_poly.entity_id
_entity_poly.type
_entity_poly.pdbx_seq_one_letter_code
_entity_poly.pdbx_strand_id
1 'polypeptide(L)'
;MRGENLESVKVREQIRSVLDLTKAGDIMKTEFEVVDPDTTISNVVSRMRALDLHEIPVVEDHNKFVGIVSYASLIKRRNLPITTKAKSVVEIPPKITSSTVLTDLAEKVVSTSYRQMPVLRGKRISGIVSREDIVRIVPKVKELASMPVSEIMTTDVRSVREKDPIRVAVDLMSKLEIRTLPVVDDGGKLTGIIGIKEIINYNWQERRRETVGELVGSSEPIEIEVGSLAIDHPLTVAPQAHLHEAIRIMIDNKISTLPIVEDEKLKGIITTYDIVELVASFKARDMVYVQITGLEEEDRLSLDVMDEEIERGLKKIAKISKPALFTLHVSKYNEAGNVAKYSLNGRLITEDKVFVAKATEWNLMKATISLMHTLSEMVKDAKDEMVDQRKKARLSL
;
A
#
# COMPACT_ATOMS: atom_id res chain seq x y z
N MET A 1 -19.24 -19.45 11.29
CA MET A 1 -18.24 -19.96 10.32
C MET A 1 -17.23 -18.84 10.13
N ARG A 2 -16.02 -19.05 10.65
CA ARG A 2 -14.90 -18.08 10.59
C ARG A 2 -14.42 -17.93 9.14
N GLY A 3 -13.80 -16.80 8.80
CA GLY A 3 -13.29 -16.42 7.47
C GLY A 3 -12.18 -17.32 6.92
N GLU A 4 -12.43 -18.62 6.74
CA GLU A 4 -11.47 -19.61 6.24
C GLU A 4 -11.25 -19.55 4.71
N ASN A 5 -11.89 -18.65 3.96
CA ASN A 5 -11.99 -18.82 2.50
C ASN A 5 -11.12 -17.87 1.65
N LEU A 6 -10.60 -16.78 2.21
CA LEU A 6 -9.81 -15.77 1.47
C LEU A 6 -8.29 -16.02 1.51
N GLU A 7 -7.82 -16.91 2.38
CA GLU A 7 -6.41 -17.31 2.43
C GLU A 7 -6.08 -18.44 1.46
N SER A 8 -7.10 -19.16 0.96
CA SER A 8 -6.84 -20.21 -0.03
C SER A 8 -6.23 -19.59 -1.30
N VAL A 9 -5.10 -20.15 -1.73
CA VAL A 9 -4.36 -19.69 -2.92
C VAL A 9 -5.28 -19.59 -4.14
N LYS A 10 -6.22 -20.53 -4.28
CA LYS A 10 -7.19 -20.57 -5.37
C LYS A 10 -8.17 -19.37 -5.35
N VAL A 11 -8.73 -19.02 -4.19
CA VAL A 11 -9.67 -17.90 -4.08
C VAL A 11 -8.95 -16.56 -4.27
N ARG A 12 -7.74 -16.41 -3.71
CA ARG A 12 -6.91 -15.21 -3.96
C ARG A 12 -6.61 -15.03 -5.44
N GLU A 13 -6.28 -16.11 -6.14
CA GLU A 13 -6.02 -16.08 -7.58
C GLU A 13 -7.26 -15.69 -8.39
N GLN A 14 -8.43 -16.23 -8.03
CA GLN A 14 -9.70 -15.88 -8.65
C GLN A 14 -10.02 -14.39 -8.47
N ILE A 15 -9.90 -13.87 -7.23
CA ILE A 15 -10.11 -12.45 -6.93
C ILE A 15 -9.13 -11.59 -7.72
N ARG A 16 -7.85 -11.94 -7.73
CA ARG A 16 -6.82 -11.22 -8.51
C ARG A 16 -7.19 -11.18 -9.99
N SER A 17 -7.55 -12.33 -10.58
CA SER A 17 -7.96 -12.42 -11.98
C SER A 17 -9.11 -11.49 -12.30
N VAL A 18 -10.10 -11.33 -11.40
CA VAL A 18 -11.22 -10.41 -11.59
C VAL A 18 -10.77 -8.94 -11.43
N LEU A 19 -9.95 -8.62 -10.42
CA LEU A 19 -9.43 -7.27 -10.20
C LEU A 19 -8.59 -6.78 -11.40
N ASP A 20 -7.71 -7.63 -11.91
CA ASP A 20 -6.78 -7.29 -13.01
C ASP A 20 -7.44 -7.24 -14.40
N LEU A 21 -8.73 -7.58 -14.53
CA LEU A 21 -9.52 -7.20 -15.70
C LEU A 21 -9.65 -5.68 -15.81
N THR A 22 -9.60 -4.96 -14.69
CA THR A 22 -9.64 -3.50 -14.64
C THR A 22 -8.22 -2.94 -14.76
N LYS A 23 -8.04 -1.97 -15.65
CA LYS A 23 -6.78 -1.24 -15.84
C LYS A 23 -6.95 0.23 -15.43
N ALA A 24 -5.83 0.89 -15.20
CA ALA A 24 -5.79 2.32 -14.86
C ALA A 24 -6.55 3.17 -15.90
N GLY A 25 -6.47 2.83 -17.19
CA GLY A 25 -7.21 3.53 -18.24
C GLY A 25 -8.74 3.44 -18.13
N ASP A 26 -9.27 2.39 -17.50
CA ASP A 26 -10.71 2.17 -17.35
C ASP A 26 -11.32 3.01 -16.21
N ILE A 27 -10.48 3.45 -15.27
CA ILE A 27 -10.89 4.16 -14.05
C ILE A 27 -10.28 5.56 -13.92
N MET A 28 -9.40 5.96 -14.83
CA MET A 28 -8.77 7.29 -14.78
C MET A 28 -9.77 8.39 -15.11
N LYS A 29 -9.62 9.52 -14.41
CA LYS A 29 -10.27 10.79 -14.77
C LYS A 29 -9.43 11.50 -15.81
N THR A 30 -10.05 11.90 -16.92
CA THR A 30 -9.40 12.64 -18.01
C THR A 30 -9.50 14.15 -17.85
N GLU A 31 -10.44 14.62 -17.03
CA GLU A 31 -10.54 16.01 -16.60
C GLU A 31 -9.85 16.14 -15.24
N PHE A 32 -8.77 16.92 -15.19
CA PHE A 32 -7.97 17.11 -13.99
C PHE A 32 -7.21 18.43 -14.04
N GLU A 33 -6.91 18.94 -12.85
CA GLU A 33 -6.16 20.17 -12.68
C GLU A 33 -4.67 19.96 -12.82
N VAL A 34 -4.00 20.96 -13.38
CA VAL A 34 -2.55 20.99 -13.56
C VAL A 34 -2.01 22.39 -13.30
N VAL A 35 -0.71 22.49 -13.08
CA VAL A 35 0.01 23.78 -12.99
C VAL A 35 1.24 23.79 -13.89
N ASP A 36 1.60 24.99 -14.33
CA ASP A 36 2.83 25.24 -15.08
C ASP A 36 4.06 25.18 -14.14
N PRO A 37 5.27 24.77 -14.61
CA PRO A 37 6.45 24.62 -13.77
C PRO A 37 6.93 25.93 -13.13
N ASP A 38 6.61 27.08 -13.72
CA ASP A 38 6.90 28.42 -13.20
C ASP A 38 5.78 29.01 -12.32
N THR A 39 4.75 28.22 -12.00
CA THR A 39 3.74 28.58 -10.99
C THR A 39 4.39 28.65 -9.61
N THR A 40 4.14 29.72 -8.85
CA THR A 40 4.66 29.86 -7.47
C THR A 40 3.94 28.92 -6.50
N ILE A 41 4.63 28.43 -5.45
CA ILE A 41 4.04 27.55 -4.43
C ILE A 41 2.80 28.17 -3.77
N SER A 42 2.78 29.49 -3.53
CA SER A 42 1.58 30.18 -3.01
C SER A 42 0.33 29.92 -3.87
N ASN A 43 0.47 30.03 -5.19
CA ASN A 43 -0.61 29.79 -6.15
C ASN A 43 -0.96 28.29 -6.26
N VAL A 44 0.04 27.41 -6.21
CA VAL A 44 -0.18 25.95 -6.17
C VAL A 44 -1.04 25.58 -4.96
N VAL A 45 -0.64 26.00 -3.76
CA VAL A 45 -1.36 25.75 -2.51
C VAL A 45 -2.76 26.35 -2.53
N SER A 46 -2.91 27.54 -3.11
CA SER A 46 -4.22 28.21 -3.24
C SER A 46 -5.17 27.43 -4.15
N ARG A 47 -4.70 26.93 -5.30
CA ARG A 47 -5.49 26.07 -6.19
C ARG A 47 -5.85 24.74 -5.52
N MET A 48 -4.86 24.09 -4.91
CA MET A 48 -5.07 22.83 -4.19
C MET A 48 -6.16 22.97 -3.13
N ARG A 49 -6.13 24.06 -2.36
CA ARG A 49 -7.16 24.34 -1.36
C ARG A 49 -8.52 24.63 -1.97
N ALA A 50 -8.58 25.47 -3.01
CA ALA A 50 -9.84 25.88 -3.62
C ALA A 50 -10.61 24.69 -4.22
N LEU A 51 -9.89 23.65 -4.63
CA LEU A 51 -10.43 22.47 -5.30
C LEU A 51 -10.34 21.20 -4.43
N ASP A 52 -10.01 21.34 -3.14
CA ASP A 52 -9.82 20.25 -2.17
C ASP A 52 -8.88 19.12 -2.66
N LEU A 53 -7.80 19.51 -3.34
CA LEU A 53 -6.78 18.61 -3.88
C LEU A 53 -5.63 18.44 -2.89
N HIS A 54 -5.17 17.20 -2.71
CA HIS A 54 -3.99 16.90 -1.91
C HIS A 54 -2.66 17.03 -2.67
N GLU A 55 -2.73 16.97 -4.00
CA GLU A 55 -1.61 17.07 -4.91
C GLU A 55 -2.07 17.54 -6.28
N ILE A 56 -1.14 18.11 -7.05
CA ILE A 56 -1.41 18.62 -8.40
C ILE A 56 -0.26 18.26 -9.35
N PRO A 57 -0.55 17.70 -10.53
CA PRO A 57 0.44 17.52 -11.59
C PRO A 57 1.02 18.84 -12.07
N VAL A 58 2.33 18.84 -12.29
CA VAL A 58 3.08 19.91 -12.95
C VAL A 58 3.36 19.48 -14.38
N VAL A 59 2.93 20.30 -15.33
CA VAL A 59 3.05 20.00 -16.76
C VAL A 59 3.64 21.19 -17.51
N GLU A 60 4.51 20.90 -18.47
CA GLU A 60 4.95 21.83 -19.51
C GLU A 60 3.94 21.84 -20.67
N ASP A 61 4.25 22.63 -21.70
CA ASP A 61 3.54 22.72 -22.98
C ASP A 61 3.04 21.34 -23.46
N HIS A 62 1.81 21.35 -23.99
CA HIS A 62 1.16 20.15 -24.52
C HIS A 62 1.03 19.01 -23.49
N ASN A 63 0.80 19.29 -22.20
CA ASN A 63 0.65 18.29 -21.12
C ASN A 63 1.86 17.38 -20.95
N LYS A 64 3.07 17.85 -21.26
CA LYS A 64 4.30 17.10 -20.99
C LYS A 64 4.50 17.05 -19.47
N PHE A 65 4.46 15.84 -18.90
CA PHE A 65 4.50 15.65 -17.46
C PHE A 65 5.90 15.92 -16.91
N VAL A 66 5.97 16.77 -15.89
CA VAL A 66 7.22 17.13 -15.20
C VAL A 66 7.33 16.40 -13.86
N GLY A 67 6.22 16.35 -13.11
CA GLY A 67 6.15 15.74 -11.78
C GLY A 67 4.87 16.14 -11.07
N ILE A 68 4.84 15.95 -9.76
CA ILE A 68 3.71 16.34 -8.90
C ILE A 68 4.19 17.20 -7.74
N VAL A 69 3.32 18.07 -7.25
CA VAL A 69 3.49 18.79 -5.99
C VAL A 69 2.38 18.36 -5.05
N SER A 70 2.72 17.99 -3.81
CA SER A 70 1.78 17.52 -2.80
C SER A 70 1.95 18.27 -1.49
N TYR A 71 0.91 18.32 -0.64
CA TYR A 71 1.07 18.89 0.70
C TYR A 71 2.17 18.18 1.49
N ALA A 72 2.30 16.86 1.33
CA ALA A 72 3.33 16.07 2.00
C ALA A 72 4.75 16.50 1.56
N SER A 73 4.96 16.78 0.27
CA SER A 73 6.26 17.20 -0.24
C SER A 73 6.64 18.63 0.18
N LEU A 74 5.65 19.50 0.31
CA LEU A 74 5.83 20.89 0.77
C LEU A 74 6.13 20.96 2.26
N ILE A 75 5.41 20.21 3.11
CA ILE A 75 5.59 20.23 4.57
C ILE A 75 6.97 19.72 5.00
N LYS A 76 7.55 18.76 4.25
CA LYS A 76 8.91 18.27 4.49
C LYS A 76 9.99 19.36 4.33
N ARG A 77 9.67 20.50 3.70
CA ARG A 77 10.61 21.59 3.41
C ARG A 77 10.41 22.75 4.39
N ARG A 78 11.10 22.71 5.54
CA ARG A 78 10.91 23.63 6.69
C ARG A 78 11.00 25.13 6.37
N ASN A 79 11.77 25.53 5.34
CA ASN A 79 12.00 26.94 4.96
C ASN A 79 11.78 27.18 3.46
N LEU A 80 10.66 26.74 2.90
CA LEU A 80 10.35 26.94 1.49
C LEU A 80 9.72 28.33 1.25
N PRO A 81 10.37 29.27 0.53
CA PRO A 81 9.74 30.55 0.18
C PRO A 81 8.49 30.33 -0.65
N ILE A 82 7.39 31.01 -0.33
CA ILE A 82 6.12 30.86 -1.05
C ILE A 82 6.19 31.31 -2.53
N THR A 83 7.19 32.10 -2.87
CA THR A 83 7.51 32.57 -4.23
C THR A 83 8.30 31.55 -5.05
N THR A 84 8.78 30.47 -4.42
CA THR A 84 9.49 29.38 -5.11
C THR A 84 8.62 28.81 -6.23
N LYS A 85 9.25 28.41 -7.33
CA LYS A 85 8.55 27.84 -8.48
C LYS A 85 8.27 26.35 -8.27
N ALA A 86 7.16 25.86 -8.82
CA ALA A 86 6.73 24.47 -8.70
C ALA A 86 7.84 23.49 -9.14
N LYS A 87 8.52 23.77 -10.25
CA LYS A 87 9.63 22.96 -10.77
C LYS A 87 10.78 22.69 -9.79
N SER A 88 10.95 23.54 -8.76
CA SER A 88 12.00 23.37 -7.76
C SER A 88 11.62 22.37 -6.64
N VAL A 89 10.35 21.97 -6.58
CA VAL A 89 9.83 21.08 -5.51
C VAL A 89 9.05 19.87 -6.02
N VAL A 90 8.98 19.69 -7.34
CA VAL A 90 8.32 18.52 -7.94
C VAL A 90 8.95 17.22 -7.47
N GLU A 91 8.10 16.23 -7.23
CA GLU A 91 8.50 14.84 -7.06
C GLU A 91 8.06 14.03 -8.28
N ILE A 92 8.82 12.99 -8.62
CA ILE A 92 8.52 12.12 -9.74
C ILE A 92 7.87 10.85 -9.17
N PRO A 93 6.57 10.60 -9.45
CA PRO A 93 5.91 9.39 -8.99
C PRO A 93 6.28 8.18 -9.87
N PRO A 94 6.07 6.95 -9.37
CA PRO A 94 6.15 5.75 -10.20
C PRO A 94 5.30 5.86 -11.46
N LYS A 95 5.83 5.33 -12.56
CA LYS A 95 5.13 5.37 -13.85
C LYS A 95 3.90 4.45 -13.83
N ILE A 96 2.75 5.05 -14.16
CA ILE A 96 1.49 4.36 -14.47
C ILE A 96 1.17 4.63 -15.94
N THR A 97 0.71 3.60 -16.65
CA THR A 97 0.16 3.72 -18.02
C THR A 97 -1.29 3.27 -18.03
N SER A 98 -2.04 3.59 -19.08
CA SER A 98 -3.44 3.14 -19.20
C SER A 98 -3.61 1.61 -19.16
N SER A 99 -2.53 0.87 -19.45
CA SER A 99 -2.49 -0.59 -19.42
C SER A 99 -2.10 -1.19 -18.06
N THR A 100 -1.72 -0.37 -17.07
CA THR A 100 -1.38 -0.86 -15.73
C THR A 100 -2.61 -1.47 -15.07
N VAL A 101 -2.51 -2.73 -14.62
CA VAL A 101 -3.61 -3.45 -13.98
C VAL A 101 -3.88 -2.94 -12.56
N LEU A 102 -5.08 -3.17 -12.05
CA LEU A 102 -5.55 -2.61 -10.78
C LEU A 102 -4.68 -3.00 -9.58
N THR A 103 -4.19 -4.24 -9.49
CA THR A 103 -3.36 -4.67 -8.35
C THR A 103 -1.97 -4.03 -8.36
N ASP A 104 -1.34 -3.86 -9.53
CA ASP A 104 -0.07 -3.11 -9.67
C ASP A 104 -0.26 -1.62 -9.38
N LEU A 105 -1.39 -1.05 -9.81
CA LEU A 105 -1.74 0.32 -9.49
C LEU A 105 -1.91 0.52 -7.99
N ALA A 106 -2.65 -0.36 -7.31
CA ALA A 106 -2.86 -0.30 -5.87
C ALA A 106 -1.53 -0.42 -5.09
N GLU A 107 -0.64 -1.35 -5.46
CA GLU A 107 0.67 -1.48 -4.84
C GLU A 107 1.51 -0.20 -4.99
N LYS A 108 1.49 0.43 -6.17
CA LYS A 108 2.20 1.71 -6.39
C LYS A 108 1.60 2.86 -5.58
N VAL A 109 0.30 2.86 -5.34
CA VAL A 109 -0.35 3.85 -4.46
C VAL A 109 0.00 3.60 -2.99
N VAL A 110 0.10 2.35 -2.54
CA VAL A 110 0.44 1.98 -1.16
C VAL A 110 1.91 2.24 -0.86
N SER A 111 2.80 1.88 -1.79
CA SER A 111 4.25 2.07 -1.67
C SER A 111 4.70 3.53 -1.78
N THR A 112 3.77 4.45 -2.02
CA THR A 112 4.05 5.88 -2.09
C THR A 112 3.14 6.66 -1.15
N SER A 113 3.53 7.89 -0.81
CA SER A 113 2.69 8.80 -0.03
C SER A 113 1.60 9.49 -0.86
N TYR A 114 1.46 9.13 -2.14
CA TYR A 114 0.54 9.80 -3.06
C TYR A 114 -0.91 9.30 -2.86
N ARG A 115 -1.86 10.18 -3.10
CA ARG A 115 -3.31 9.92 -3.02
C ARG A 115 -3.93 9.75 -4.40
N GLN A 116 -3.27 10.27 -5.43
CA GLN A 116 -3.59 10.08 -6.83
C GLN A 116 -2.31 9.91 -7.65
N MET A 117 -2.40 9.12 -8.71
CA MET A 117 -1.30 8.77 -9.59
C MET A 117 -1.56 9.31 -11.00
N PRO A 118 -0.59 10.00 -11.61
CA PRO A 118 -0.72 10.44 -13.00
C PRO A 118 -0.58 9.23 -13.94
N VAL A 119 -1.52 9.09 -14.86
CA VAL A 119 -1.49 8.10 -15.94
C VAL A 119 -0.81 8.72 -17.14
N LEU A 120 0.28 8.10 -17.60
CA LEU A 120 1.12 8.63 -18.66
C LEU A 120 0.92 7.90 -19.99
N ARG A 121 0.84 8.68 -21.07
CA ARG A 121 0.98 8.23 -22.46
C ARG A 121 2.30 8.77 -23.01
N GLY A 122 3.33 7.94 -22.99
CA GLY A 122 4.70 8.37 -23.32
C GLY A 122 5.22 9.36 -22.28
N LYS A 123 5.47 10.61 -22.69
CA LYS A 123 5.91 11.72 -21.81
C LYS A 123 4.76 12.64 -21.37
N ARG A 124 3.53 12.38 -21.80
CA ARG A 124 2.37 13.24 -21.53
C ARG A 124 1.49 12.61 -20.47
N ILE A 125 0.91 13.44 -19.61
CA ILE A 125 -0.17 13.00 -18.73
C ILE A 125 -1.47 12.90 -19.53
N SER A 126 -2.20 11.80 -19.36
CA SER A 126 -3.48 11.53 -20.04
C SER A 126 -4.65 11.36 -19.07
N GLY A 127 -4.39 11.23 -17.78
CA GLY A 127 -5.40 11.09 -16.74
C GLY A 127 -4.78 11.03 -15.36
N ILE A 128 -5.62 10.98 -14.34
CA ILE A 128 -5.24 10.70 -12.96
C ILE A 128 -6.11 9.57 -12.40
N VAL A 129 -5.55 8.75 -11.51
CA VAL A 129 -6.31 7.76 -10.75
C VAL A 129 -6.10 8.01 -9.27
N SER A 130 -7.17 8.20 -8.51
CA SER A 130 -7.18 8.38 -7.06
C SER A 130 -7.43 7.07 -6.30
N ARG A 131 -7.18 7.07 -4.99
CA ARG A 131 -7.59 5.95 -4.10
C ARG A 131 -9.07 5.63 -4.22
N GLU A 132 -9.92 6.65 -4.32
CA GLU A 132 -11.37 6.49 -4.47
C GLU A 132 -11.73 5.70 -5.74
N ASP A 133 -11.02 5.97 -6.85
CA ASP A 133 -11.26 5.28 -8.12
C ASP A 133 -10.91 3.78 -8.03
N ILE A 134 -9.89 3.41 -7.25
CA ILE A 134 -9.54 2.01 -6.94
C ILE A 134 -10.62 1.38 -6.05
N VAL A 135 -10.99 2.06 -4.96
CA VAL A 135 -11.98 1.60 -3.98
C VAL A 135 -13.34 1.33 -4.63
N ARG A 136 -13.74 2.11 -5.64
CA ARG A 136 -14.98 1.94 -6.42
C ARG A 136 -15.07 0.61 -7.17
N ILE A 137 -13.97 -0.12 -7.34
CA ILE A 137 -13.95 -1.42 -8.00
C ILE A 137 -14.26 -2.56 -7.04
N VAL A 138 -13.91 -2.42 -5.77
CA VAL A 138 -14.06 -3.48 -4.75
C VAL A 138 -15.50 -4.01 -4.65
N PRO A 139 -16.56 -3.19 -4.63
CA PRO A 139 -17.94 -3.69 -4.60
C PRO A 139 -18.35 -4.54 -5.82
N LYS A 140 -17.60 -4.49 -6.94
CA LYS A 140 -17.88 -5.28 -8.14
C LYS A 140 -17.31 -6.70 -8.05
N VAL A 141 -16.46 -6.98 -7.07
CA VAL A 141 -15.89 -8.31 -6.82
C VAL A 141 -16.69 -8.95 -5.68
N LYS A 142 -17.46 -10.00 -5.98
CA LYS A 142 -18.44 -10.57 -5.05
C LYS A 142 -17.83 -10.95 -3.70
N GLU A 143 -16.69 -11.62 -3.72
CA GLU A 143 -15.97 -12.11 -2.54
C GLU A 143 -15.54 -10.95 -1.64
N LEU A 144 -15.02 -9.86 -2.24
CA LEU A 144 -14.60 -8.67 -1.49
C LEU A 144 -15.80 -7.85 -1.02
N ALA A 145 -16.86 -7.76 -1.83
CA ALA A 145 -18.06 -7.03 -1.46
C ALA A 145 -18.64 -7.55 -0.14
N SER A 146 -18.78 -8.88 0.00
CA SER A 146 -19.32 -9.54 1.19
C SER A 146 -18.34 -9.70 2.36
N MET A 147 -17.09 -9.28 2.21
CA MET A 147 -16.08 -9.38 3.28
C MET A 147 -16.52 -8.53 4.49
N PRO A 148 -16.54 -9.08 5.72
CA PRO A 148 -16.77 -8.28 6.92
C PRO A 148 -15.66 -7.24 7.09
N VAL A 149 -16.02 -6.00 7.45
CA VAL A 149 -15.03 -4.94 7.70
C VAL A 149 -14.04 -5.31 8.81
N SER A 150 -14.42 -6.18 9.74
CA SER A 150 -13.54 -6.69 10.80
C SER A 150 -12.32 -7.44 10.30
N GLU A 151 -12.32 -7.95 9.06
CA GLU A 151 -11.17 -8.68 8.50
C GLU A 151 -10.01 -7.77 8.08
N ILE A 152 -10.28 -6.49 7.81
CA ILE A 152 -9.26 -5.53 7.34
C ILE A 152 -9.17 -4.25 8.18
N MET A 153 -9.98 -4.13 9.24
CA MET A 153 -9.93 -2.97 10.11
C MET A 153 -8.65 -2.92 10.93
N THR A 154 -8.21 -1.70 11.25
CA THR A 154 -7.18 -1.49 12.27
C THR A 154 -7.83 -1.53 13.65
N THR A 155 -7.32 -2.37 14.55
CA THR A 155 -7.87 -2.57 15.91
C THR A 155 -7.15 -1.79 17.01
N ASP A 156 -5.85 -1.48 16.86
CA ASP A 156 -5.14 -0.57 17.79
C ASP A 156 -5.45 0.89 17.45
N VAL A 157 -6.70 1.30 17.74
CA VAL A 157 -7.17 2.63 17.38
C VAL A 157 -6.74 3.64 18.43
N ARG A 158 -5.84 4.55 18.04
CA ARG A 158 -5.50 5.71 18.85
C ARG A 158 -6.60 6.76 18.73
N SER A 159 -7.07 7.23 19.87
CA SER A 159 -8.15 8.21 20.01
C SER A 159 -7.73 9.34 20.93
N VAL A 160 -8.51 10.43 20.88
CA VAL A 160 -8.41 11.59 21.76
C VAL A 160 -9.73 11.79 22.50
N ARG A 161 -9.73 12.60 23.56
CA ARG A 161 -10.93 12.99 24.30
C ARG A 161 -11.39 14.39 23.90
N GLU A 162 -12.67 14.69 24.14
CA GLU A 162 -13.23 16.01 23.80
C GLU A 162 -12.48 17.17 24.46
N LYS A 163 -12.08 16.98 25.72
CA LYS A 163 -11.35 17.97 26.51
C LYS A 163 -9.84 17.98 26.26
N ASP A 164 -9.33 17.06 25.44
CA ASP A 164 -7.91 17.11 25.09
C ASP A 164 -7.64 18.39 24.28
N PRO A 165 -6.51 19.06 24.51
CA PRO A 165 -6.15 20.20 23.69
C PRO A 165 -5.79 19.75 22.28
N ILE A 166 -6.10 20.55 21.25
CA ILE A 166 -5.85 20.21 19.84
C ILE A 166 -4.39 19.79 19.58
N ARG A 167 -3.42 20.36 20.32
CA ARG A 167 -2.00 19.97 20.16
C ARG A 167 -1.77 18.47 20.39
N VAL A 168 -2.54 17.82 21.27
CA VAL A 168 -2.46 16.37 21.51
C VAL A 168 -2.90 15.62 20.26
N ALA A 169 -4.00 16.05 19.64
CA ALA A 169 -4.47 15.47 18.37
C ALA A 169 -3.45 15.67 17.24
N VAL A 170 -2.88 16.87 17.11
CA VAL A 170 -1.84 17.17 16.10
C VAL A 170 -0.58 16.33 16.32
N ASP A 171 -0.12 16.19 17.57
CA ASP A 171 1.04 15.39 17.93
C ASP A 171 0.82 13.90 17.62
N LEU A 172 -0.37 13.37 17.95
CA LEU A 172 -0.73 11.98 17.63
C LEU A 172 -0.81 11.75 16.13
N MET A 173 -1.49 12.65 15.39
CA MET A 173 -1.56 12.59 13.92
C MET A 173 -0.15 12.58 13.30
N SER A 174 0.75 13.46 13.79
CA SER A 174 2.11 13.52 13.27
C SER A 174 2.95 12.29 13.64
N LYS A 175 2.85 11.77 14.86
CA LYS A 175 3.64 10.62 15.33
C LYS A 175 3.24 9.32 14.66
N LEU A 176 1.95 9.15 14.40
CA LEU A 176 1.37 7.93 13.84
C LEU A 176 1.20 8.02 12.32
N GLU A 177 1.58 9.15 11.71
CA GLU A 177 1.39 9.47 10.29
C GLU A 177 -0.07 9.32 9.79
N ILE A 178 -1.03 9.47 10.71
CA ILE A 178 -2.47 9.45 10.43
C ILE A 178 -3.03 10.87 10.36
N ARG A 179 -4.21 11.02 9.77
CA ARG A 179 -4.83 12.33 9.50
C ARG A 179 -6.18 12.52 10.17
N THR A 180 -6.64 11.50 10.89
CA THR A 180 -7.96 11.46 11.49
C THR A 180 -7.85 10.64 12.75
N LEU A 181 -8.48 11.12 13.82
CA LEU A 181 -8.53 10.49 15.12
C LEU A 181 -9.99 10.40 15.57
N PRO A 182 -10.44 9.23 16.02
CA PRO A 182 -11.69 9.12 16.76
C PRO A 182 -11.62 9.92 18.06
N VAL A 183 -12.74 10.54 18.43
CA VAL A 183 -12.92 11.22 19.71
C VAL A 183 -13.81 10.34 20.60
N VAL A 184 -13.34 10.03 21.80
CA VAL A 184 -14.02 9.15 22.75
C VAL A 184 -14.23 9.82 24.09
N ASP A 185 -15.24 9.38 24.84
CA ASP A 185 -15.42 9.75 26.24
C ASP A 185 -14.50 8.95 27.18
N ASP A 186 -14.58 9.22 28.49
CA ASP A 186 -13.81 8.51 29.50
C ASP A 186 -14.16 7.02 29.61
N GLY A 187 -15.33 6.59 29.11
CA GLY A 187 -15.80 5.21 29.05
C GLY A 187 -15.39 4.47 27.76
N GLY A 188 -14.72 5.15 26.82
CA GLY A 188 -14.33 4.62 25.51
C GLY A 188 -15.46 4.56 24.48
N LYS A 189 -16.59 5.26 24.74
CA LYS A 189 -17.66 5.45 23.77
C LYS A 189 -17.23 6.47 22.73
N LEU A 190 -17.52 6.19 21.47
CA LEU A 190 -17.23 7.14 20.39
C LEU A 190 -18.21 8.32 20.45
N THR A 191 -17.68 9.53 20.59
CA THR A 191 -18.48 10.77 20.62
C THR A 191 -18.29 11.62 19.36
N GLY A 192 -17.10 11.58 18.76
CA GLY A 192 -16.78 12.40 17.59
C GLY A 192 -15.66 11.83 16.71
N ILE A 193 -15.29 12.59 15.69
CA ILE A 193 -14.09 12.34 14.88
C ILE A 193 -13.43 13.68 14.53
N ILE A 194 -12.11 13.76 14.63
CA ILE A 194 -11.36 14.97 14.28
C ILE A 194 -10.32 14.65 13.21
N GLY A 195 -10.31 15.43 12.14
CA GLY A 195 -9.32 15.34 11.08
C GLY A 195 -8.48 16.60 10.96
N ILE A 196 -7.39 16.46 10.21
CA ILE A 196 -6.51 17.60 9.90
C ILE A 196 -7.24 18.70 9.11
N LYS A 197 -8.32 18.36 8.38
CA LYS A 197 -9.12 19.33 7.62
C LYS A 197 -9.85 20.29 8.58
N GLU A 198 -10.45 19.76 9.64
CA GLU A 198 -11.16 20.54 10.66
C GLU A 198 -10.19 21.51 11.36
N ILE A 199 -9.00 21.02 11.73
CA ILE A 199 -7.95 21.81 12.38
C ILE A 199 -7.44 22.94 11.46
N ILE A 200 -7.16 22.65 10.18
CA ILE A 200 -6.67 23.65 9.22
C ILE A 200 -7.73 24.71 8.94
N ASN A 201 -8.99 24.31 8.79
CA ASN A 201 -10.09 25.24 8.50
C ASN A 201 -10.31 26.23 9.64
N TYR A 202 -10.20 25.78 10.89
CA TYR A 202 -10.30 26.65 12.07
C TYR A 202 -9.19 27.71 12.12
N ASN A 203 -7.92 27.30 12.01
CA ASN A 203 -6.75 28.20 12.04
C ASN A 203 -6.81 29.32 10.98
N TRP A 204 -7.59 29.11 9.91
CA TRP A 204 -7.78 30.10 8.85
C TRP A 204 -8.99 31.02 9.07
N GLN A 205 -10.03 30.58 9.77
CA GLN A 205 -11.19 31.43 10.09
C GLN A 205 -10.87 32.46 11.18
N GLU A 206 -10.03 32.12 12.16
CA GLU A 206 -9.63 33.04 13.23
C GLU A 206 -8.72 34.18 12.72
N ARG A 207 -7.79 33.87 11.81
CA ARG A 207 -6.94 34.87 11.12
C ARG A 207 -7.71 35.86 10.22
N ARG A 208 -8.98 35.59 9.92
CA ARG A 208 -9.87 36.53 9.21
C ARG A 208 -10.61 37.49 10.15
N ARG A 209 -10.78 37.15 11.42
CA ARG A 209 -11.38 38.04 12.42
C ARG A 209 -10.39 39.10 12.91
N GLU A 210 -9.10 38.78 12.88
CA GLU A 210 -8.02 39.73 13.17
C GLU A 210 -7.73 40.64 11.95
N THR A 211 -8.60 41.62 11.70
CA THR A 211 -8.26 42.74 10.81
C THR A 211 -7.89 43.96 11.65
N VAL A 212 -6.60 44.33 11.60
CA VAL A 212 -5.98 45.65 11.89
C VAL A 212 -6.63 46.46 13.01
N GLY A 213 -6.21 46.26 14.26
CA GLY A 213 -6.46 47.24 15.33
C GLY A 213 -6.36 46.74 16.76
N GLU A 214 -6.64 45.46 17.03
CA GLU A 214 -6.81 44.96 18.39
C GLU A 214 -5.77 43.88 18.72
N LEU A 215 -4.51 44.28 18.78
CA LEU A 215 -3.42 43.49 19.39
C LEU A 215 -2.80 44.30 20.53
N VAL A 216 -3.62 44.67 21.51
CA VAL A 216 -3.12 45.09 22.83
C VAL A 216 -4.00 44.44 23.89
N GLY A 217 -3.52 43.35 24.48
CA GLY A 217 -3.92 42.96 25.83
C GLY A 217 -4.70 41.66 26.00
N SER A 218 -4.08 40.51 25.70
CA SER A 218 -4.18 39.28 26.53
C SER A 218 -3.24 38.21 25.96
N SER A 219 -2.13 37.96 26.66
CA SER A 219 -1.02 37.10 26.22
C SER A 219 -1.14 35.64 26.71
N GLU A 220 -2.33 35.04 26.65
CA GLU A 220 -2.46 33.59 26.78
C GLU A 220 -3.19 33.04 25.56
N PRO A 221 -2.56 32.19 24.73
CA PRO A 221 -3.26 31.53 23.64
C PRO A 221 -4.33 30.62 24.25
N ILE A 222 -5.59 30.87 23.94
CA ILE A 222 -6.69 29.99 24.32
C ILE A 222 -6.38 28.60 23.74
N GLU A 223 -6.18 27.62 24.60
CA GLU A 223 -5.91 26.25 24.18
C GLU A 223 -7.24 25.62 23.75
N ILE A 224 -7.46 25.56 22.43
CA ILE A 224 -8.71 25.04 21.87
C ILE A 224 -8.80 23.54 22.15
N GLU A 225 -9.96 23.10 22.65
CA GLU A 225 -10.27 21.71 22.92
C GLU A 225 -10.69 20.97 21.63
N VAL A 226 -10.37 19.68 21.54
CA VAL A 226 -10.71 18.81 20.41
C VAL A 226 -12.22 18.85 20.11
N GLY A 227 -13.06 18.77 21.14
CA GLY A 227 -14.53 18.77 21.00
C GLY A 227 -15.08 20.02 20.33
N SER A 228 -14.35 21.13 20.36
CA SER A 228 -14.79 22.37 19.69
C SER A 228 -14.70 22.31 18.16
N LEU A 229 -13.86 21.41 17.61
CA LEU A 229 -13.65 21.24 16.17
C LEU A 229 -14.05 19.88 15.64
N ALA A 230 -14.21 18.89 16.52
CA ALA A 230 -14.57 17.54 16.12
C ALA A 230 -15.94 17.53 15.42
N ILE A 231 -16.10 16.61 14.48
CA ILE A 231 -17.40 16.29 13.91
C ILE A 231 -18.10 15.37 14.90
N ASP A 232 -19.20 15.85 15.47
CA ASP A 232 -20.06 15.07 16.36
C ASP A 232 -20.79 13.97 15.60
N HIS A 233 -21.05 12.85 16.28
CA HIS A 233 -21.83 11.74 15.74
C HIS A 233 -21.37 11.27 14.35
N PRO A 234 -20.09 10.85 14.20
CA PRO A 234 -19.57 10.42 12.92
C PRO A 234 -20.33 9.19 12.39
N LEU A 235 -20.38 9.05 11.07
CA LEU A 235 -20.89 7.84 10.44
C LEU A 235 -20.02 6.65 10.84
N THR A 236 -20.66 5.54 11.21
CA THR A 236 -19.99 4.32 11.67
C THR A 236 -20.57 3.08 11.01
N VAL A 237 -19.87 1.96 11.15
CA VAL A 237 -20.35 0.63 10.77
C VAL A 237 -20.07 -0.37 11.88
N ALA A 238 -20.84 -1.46 11.93
CA ALA A 238 -20.55 -2.58 12.83
C ALA A 238 -19.40 -3.45 12.28
N PRO A 239 -18.65 -4.19 13.12
CA PRO A 239 -17.56 -5.07 12.66
C PRO A 239 -17.99 -6.10 11.60
N GLN A 240 -19.24 -6.56 11.67
CA GLN A 240 -19.80 -7.57 10.78
C GLN A 240 -20.41 -6.98 9.50
N ALA A 241 -20.46 -5.64 9.38
CA ALA A 241 -20.97 -4.99 8.18
C ALA A 241 -20.10 -5.38 6.97
N HIS A 242 -20.75 -5.54 5.81
CA HIS A 242 -20.03 -5.91 4.60
C HIS A 242 -19.23 -4.72 4.05
N LEU A 243 -18.08 -5.01 3.47
CA LEU A 243 -17.15 -4.01 2.95
C LEU A 243 -17.79 -3.10 1.89
N HIS A 244 -18.70 -3.63 1.06
CA HIS A 244 -19.41 -2.82 0.07
C HIS A 244 -20.28 -1.72 0.71
N GLU A 245 -20.81 -1.94 1.92
CA GLU A 245 -21.62 -0.96 2.64
C GLU A 245 -20.76 0.17 3.18
N ALA A 246 -19.61 -0.17 3.78
CA ALA A 246 -18.62 0.80 4.24
C ALA A 246 -18.11 1.66 3.08
N ILE A 247 -17.81 1.05 1.93
CA ILE A 247 -17.38 1.75 0.72
C ILE A 247 -18.46 2.72 0.22
N ARG A 248 -19.72 2.29 0.19
CA ARG A 248 -20.85 3.16 -0.19
C ARG A 248 -20.96 4.36 0.74
N ILE A 249 -20.90 4.14 2.06
CA ILE A 249 -20.94 5.23 3.05
C ILE A 249 -19.77 6.20 2.83
N MET A 250 -18.54 5.70 2.62
CA MET A 250 -17.37 6.54 2.35
C MET A 250 -17.56 7.40 1.10
N ILE A 251 -18.01 6.81 0.01
CA ILE A 251 -18.19 7.49 -1.28
C ILE A 251 -19.32 8.53 -1.22
N ASP A 252 -20.50 8.13 -0.76
CA ASP A 252 -21.70 8.96 -0.79
C ASP A 252 -21.55 10.20 0.11
N ASN A 253 -20.81 10.04 1.22
CA ASN A 253 -20.54 11.12 2.17
C ASN A 253 -19.20 11.81 1.96
N LYS A 254 -18.42 11.42 0.92
CA LYS A 254 -17.09 11.96 0.61
C LYS A 254 -16.12 11.92 1.80
N ILE A 255 -16.17 10.86 2.58
CA ILE A 255 -15.28 10.62 3.72
C ILE A 255 -14.31 9.49 3.41
N SER A 256 -13.09 9.58 3.95
CA SER A 256 -12.04 8.59 3.71
C SER A 256 -11.83 7.60 4.85
N THR A 257 -12.57 7.76 5.94
CA THR A 257 -12.36 7.12 7.24
C THR A 257 -13.70 6.82 7.88
N LEU A 258 -13.87 5.61 8.40
CA LEU A 258 -15.05 5.16 9.14
C LEU A 258 -14.62 4.50 10.46
N PRO A 259 -15.07 5.02 11.61
CA PRO A 259 -14.99 4.30 12.87
C PRO A 259 -15.88 3.06 12.84
N ILE A 260 -15.40 1.98 13.45
CA ILE A 260 -16.12 0.73 13.61
C ILE A 260 -16.54 0.61 15.06
N VAL A 261 -17.85 0.47 15.28
CA VAL A 261 -18.46 0.53 16.60
C VAL A 261 -19.31 -0.72 16.85
N GLU A 262 -19.20 -1.28 18.04
CA GLU A 262 -20.03 -2.37 18.54
C GLU A 262 -20.31 -2.10 20.02
N ASP A 263 -21.57 -2.25 20.44
CA ASP A 263 -22.04 -1.91 21.80
C ASP A 263 -21.65 -0.50 22.24
N GLU A 264 -21.81 0.48 21.34
CA GLU A 264 -21.42 1.90 21.50
C GLU A 264 -19.91 2.16 21.69
N LYS A 265 -19.08 1.11 21.72
CA LYS A 265 -17.64 1.23 21.90
C LYS A 265 -16.90 1.19 20.58
N LEU A 266 -15.86 2.01 20.48
CA LEU A 266 -14.93 1.97 19.36
C LEU A 266 -14.17 0.63 19.36
N LYS A 267 -14.31 -0.14 18.29
CA LYS A 267 -13.63 -1.43 18.09
C LYS A 267 -12.51 -1.39 17.07
N GLY A 268 -12.62 -0.48 16.11
CA GLY A 268 -11.70 -0.41 14.99
C GLY A 268 -11.88 0.86 14.18
N ILE A 269 -11.02 1.03 13.19
CA ILE A 269 -11.14 2.05 12.16
C ILE A 269 -10.82 1.43 10.82
N ILE A 270 -11.56 1.84 9.79
CA ILE A 270 -11.29 1.47 8.41
C ILE A 270 -11.20 2.73 7.56
N THR A 271 -10.22 2.77 6.68
CA THR A 271 -9.95 3.87 5.78
C THR A 271 -9.93 3.40 4.33
N THR A 272 -10.08 4.36 3.41
CA THR A 272 -9.83 4.12 1.98
C THR A 272 -8.42 3.57 1.71
N TYR A 273 -7.43 3.85 2.58
CA TYR A 273 -6.09 3.31 2.43
C TYR A 273 -6.04 1.81 2.72
N ASP A 274 -6.69 1.35 3.80
CA ASP A 274 -6.75 -0.07 4.16
C ASP A 274 -7.41 -0.89 3.03
N ILE A 275 -8.41 -0.32 2.37
CA ILE A 275 -9.07 -0.95 1.21
C ILE A 275 -8.13 -1.03 -0.01
N VAL A 276 -7.34 0.01 -0.27
CA VAL A 276 -6.35 -0.02 -1.35
C VAL A 276 -5.21 -1.00 -1.00
N GLU A 277 -4.81 -1.10 0.27
CA GLU A 277 -3.85 -2.09 0.75
C GLU A 277 -4.37 -3.51 0.57
N LEU A 278 -5.65 -3.77 0.87
CA LEU A 278 -6.30 -5.04 0.56
C LEU A 278 -6.18 -5.37 -0.93
N VAL A 279 -6.53 -4.44 -1.83
CA VAL A 279 -6.40 -4.64 -3.28
C VAL A 279 -4.95 -4.91 -3.69
N ALA A 280 -3.99 -4.16 -3.14
CA ALA A 280 -2.57 -4.35 -3.38
C ALA A 280 -2.09 -5.73 -2.90
N SER A 281 -2.66 -6.26 -1.81
CA SER A 281 -2.30 -7.59 -1.28
C SER A 281 -2.58 -8.73 -2.27
N PHE A 282 -3.54 -8.55 -3.19
CA PHE A 282 -3.87 -9.54 -4.22
C PHE A 282 -2.89 -9.51 -5.40
N LYS A 283 -2.01 -8.51 -5.48
CA LYS A 283 -0.98 -8.51 -6.51
C LYS A 283 -0.23 -9.83 -6.43
N ALA A 284 -0.05 -10.44 -7.59
CA ALA A 284 0.84 -11.57 -7.73
C ALA A 284 2.23 -11.11 -7.28
N ARG A 285 2.61 -11.47 -6.05
CA ARG A 285 4.01 -11.77 -5.80
C ARG A 285 4.30 -12.94 -6.72
N ASP A 286 5.47 -12.98 -7.36
CA ASP A 286 5.83 -14.11 -8.20
C ASP A 286 5.78 -15.40 -7.34
N MET A 287 4.61 -16.02 -7.31
CA MET A 287 4.27 -17.20 -6.54
C MET A 287 4.89 -18.34 -7.32
N VAL A 288 6.07 -18.76 -6.88
CA VAL A 288 6.68 -19.98 -7.40
C VAL A 288 5.83 -21.12 -6.89
N TYR A 289 5.22 -21.89 -7.79
CA TYR A 289 4.53 -23.11 -7.37
C TYR A 289 5.59 -24.06 -6.78
N VAL A 290 5.48 -24.39 -5.50
CA VAL A 290 6.38 -25.35 -4.84
C VAL A 290 5.65 -26.68 -4.69
N GLN A 291 6.17 -27.71 -5.34
CA GLN A 291 5.68 -29.07 -5.18
C GLN A 291 6.72 -29.91 -4.44
N ILE A 292 6.41 -30.32 -3.21
CA ILE A 292 7.26 -31.22 -2.43
C ILE A 292 6.67 -32.64 -2.46
N THR A 293 7.50 -33.64 -2.71
CA THR A 293 7.11 -35.07 -2.77
C THR A 293 8.08 -35.91 -1.97
N GLY A 294 7.62 -37.06 -1.43
CA GLY A 294 8.46 -38.02 -0.72
C GLY A 294 8.75 -37.70 0.75
N LEU A 295 7.91 -36.89 1.40
CA LEU A 295 7.94 -36.67 2.85
C LEU A 295 6.92 -37.58 3.56
N GLU A 296 7.27 -38.07 4.74
CA GLU A 296 6.40 -38.90 5.60
C GLU A 296 5.61 -38.03 6.58
N GLU A 297 4.52 -38.54 7.18
CA GLU A 297 3.66 -37.74 8.08
C GLU A 297 4.39 -37.19 9.31
N GLU A 298 5.42 -37.88 9.78
CA GLU A 298 6.25 -37.50 10.92
C GLU A 298 7.15 -36.28 10.59
N ASP A 299 7.37 -35.97 9.31
CA ASP A 299 8.19 -34.85 8.85
C ASP A 299 7.41 -33.53 8.74
N ARG A 300 6.10 -33.51 9.08
CA ARG A 300 5.24 -32.31 8.90
C ARG A 300 5.71 -31.09 9.67
N LEU A 301 6.31 -31.26 10.86
CA LEU A 301 6.92 -30.15 11.61
C LEU A 301 8.16 -29.57 10.92
N SER A 302 8.76 -30.31 9.98
CA SER A 302 9.88 -29.85 9.16
C SER A 302 9.44 -29.15 7.87
N LEU A 303 8.17 -29.29 7.45
CA LEU A 303 7.63 -28.63 6.25
C LEU A 303 7.66 -27.11 6.38
N ASP A 304 7.16 -26.57 7.48
CA ASP A 304 7.09 -25.12 7.68
C ASP A 304 8.49 -24.48 7.61
N VAL A 305 9.48 -25.14 8.21
CA VAL A 305 10.86 -24.64 8.22
C VAL A 305 11.52 -24.80 6.83
N MET A 306 11.21 -25.88 6.10
CA MET A 306 11.65 -26.04 4.71
C MET A 306 11.05 -24.97 3.80
N ASP A 307 9.77 -24.68 3.96
CA ASP A 307 9.05 -23.68 3.18
C ASP A 307 9.68 -22.30 3.39
N GLU A 308 10.02 -21.92 4.63
CA GLU A 308 10.73 -20.67 4.91
C GLU A 308 12.08 -20.58 4.18
N GLU A 309 12.87 -21.65 4.17
CA GLU A 309 14.18 -21.66 3.52
C GLU A 309 14.06 -21.67 1.99
N ILE A 310 13.12 -22.43 1.45
CA ILE A 310 12.80 -22.45 0.01
C ILE A 310 12.34 -21.06 -0.43
N GLU A 311 11.42 -20.42 0.30
CA GLU A 311 10.94 -19.09 -0.01
C GLU A 311 12.09 -18.06 0.03
N ARG A 312 12.98 -18.14 1.03
CA ARG A 312 14.17 -17.30 1.14
C ARG A 312 15.13 -17.49 -0.05
N GLY A 313 15.36 -18.74 -0.46
CA GLY A 313 16.18 -19.07 -1.63
C GLY A 313 15.56 -18.55 -2.93
N LEU A 314 14.27 -18.78 -3.14
CA LEU A 314 13.54 -18.32 -4.32
C LEU A 314 13.48 -16.79 -4.40
N LYS A 315 13.32 -16.09 -3.26
CA LYS A 315 13.43 -14.61 -3.19
C LYS A 315 14.81 -14.10 -3.63
N LYS A 316 15.90 -14.83 -3.35
CA LYS A 316 17.24 -14.46 -3.84
C LYS A 316 17.33 -14.68 -5.35
N ILE A 317 16.84 -15.81 -5.84
CA ILE A 317 16.85 -16.16 -7.27
C ILE A 317 16.00 -15.19 -8.11
N ALA A 318 14.84 -14.77 -7.60
CA ALA A 318 13.95 -13.81 -8.27
C ALA A 318 14.61 -12.44 -8.54
N LYS A 319 15.69 -12.10 -7.83
CA LYS A 319 16.50 -10.90 -8.13
C LYS A 319 17.35 -11.04 -9.40
N ILE A 320 17.50 -12.25 -9.92
CA ILE A 320 18.39 -12.61 -11.04
C ILE A 320 17.59 -13.04 -12.28
N SER A 321 16.64 -13.96 -12.11
CA SER A 321 15.74 -14.47 -13.14
C SER A 321 14.41 -14.88 -12.49
N LYS A 322 13.28 -14.59 -13.14
CA LYS A 322 11.95 -14.80 -12.55
C LYS A 322 11.61 -16.30 -12.42
N PRO A 323 11.49 -16.85 -11.20
CA PRO A 323 11.12 -18.25 -11.01
C PRO A 323 9.62 -18.48 -11.28
N ALA A 324 9.29 -19.65 -11.84
CA ALA A 324 7.93 -20.01 -12.24
C ALA A 324 7.41 -21.27 -11.55
N LEU A 325 8.23 -22.34 -11.49
CA LEU A 325 7.88 -23.62 -10.86
C LEU A 325 9.10 -24.20 -10.16
N PHE A 326 8.94 -24.61 -8.90
CA PHE A 326 9.95 -25.36 -8.17
C PHE A 326 9.37 -26.71 -7.72
N THR A 327 10.01 -27.80 -8.14
CA THR A 327 9.66 -29.15 -7.70
C THR A 327 10.79 -29.70 -6.86
N LEU A 328 10.46 -30.21 -5.68
CA LEU A 328 11.38 -30.84 -4.75
C LEU A 328 10.96 -32.28 -4.50
N HIS A 329 11.84 -33.22 -4.80
CA HIS A 329 11.69 -34.61 -4.41
C HIS A 329 12.64 -34.94 -3.26
N VAL A 330 12.07 -35.38 -2.14
CA VAL A 330 12.81 -35.78 -0.94
C VAL A 330 12.89 -37.30 -0.90
N SER A 331 14.03 -37.83 -0.46
CA SER A 331 14.21 -39.26 -0.23
C SER A 331 15.07 -39.47 1.01
N LYS A 332 14.62 -40.34 1.90
CA LYS A 332 15.26 -40.65 3.19
C LYS A 332 15.99 -42.00 3.08
N TYR A 333 17.24 -42.06 3.54
CA TYR A 333 18.08 -43.26 3.50
C TYR A 333 18.89 -43.41 4.80
N ASN A 334 19.33 -44.64 5.09
CA ASN A 334 20.24 -45.01 6.18
C ASN A 334 19.83 -44.44 7.55
N GLU A 335 18.75 -44.98 8.11
CA GLU A 335 18.35 -44.69 9.48
C GLU A 335 19.25 -45.42 10.48
N ALA A 336 19.95 -44.66 11.33
CA ALA A 336 20.71 -45.19 12.46
C ALA A 336 20.41 -44.35 13.70
N GLY A 337 19.47 -44.80 14.52
CA GLY A 337 18.98 -44.03 15.67
C GLY A 337 18.18 -42.78 15.23
N ASN A 338 18.45 -41.62 15.83
CA ASN A 338 17.74 -40.36 15.54
C ASN A 338 18.30 -39.57 14.35
N VAL A 339 19.19 -40.16 13.53
CA VAL A 339 19.82 -39.47 12.40
C VAL A 339 19.48 -40.20 11.10
N ALA A 340 18.94 -39.45 10.14
CA ALA A 340 18.60 -39.93 8.81
C ALA A 340 19.34 -39.12 7.74
N LYS A 341 19.74 -39.77 6.65
CA LYS A 341 20.35 -39.11 5.51
C LYS A 341 19.28 -38.75 4.48
N TYR A 342 19.16 -37.47 4.17
CA TYR A 342 18.20 -36.95 3.20
C TYR A 342 18.88 -36.67 1.88
N SER A 343 18.27 -37.10 0.78
CA SER A 343 18.66 -36.76 -0.59
C SER A 343 17.54 -35.97 -1.23
N LEU A 344 17.84 -34.74 -1.65
CA LEU A 344 16.88 -33.80 -2.20
C LEU A 344 17.23 -33.55 -3.67
N ASN A 345 16.25 -33.71 -4.56
CA ASN A 345 16.36 -33.35 -5.96
C ASN A 345 15.45 -32.16 -6.24
N GLY A 346 16.02 -31.01 -6.53
CA GLY A 346 15.31 -29.78 -6.85
C GLY A 346 15.33 -29.52 -8.36
N ARG A 347 14.17 -29.20 -8.92
CA ARG A 347 14.02 -28.71 -10.29
C ARG A 347 13.36 -27.34 -10.25
N LEU A 348 14.07 -26.34 -10.74
CA LEU A 348 13.58 -24.97 -10.83
C LEU A 348 13.39 -24.58 -12.30
N ILE A 349 12.20 -24.12 -12.66
CA ILE A 349 11.90 -23.50 -13.93
C ILE A 349 11.85 -21.99 -13.71
N THR A 350 12.62 -21.24 -14.48
CA THR A 350 12.54 -19.77 -14.57
C THR A 350 11.97 -19.36 -15.92
N GLU A 351 11.76 -18.06 -16.12
CA GLU A 351 11.32 -17.50 -17.41
C GLU A 351 12.27 -17.82 -18.57
N ASP A 352 13.56 -18.02 -18.28
CA ASP A 352 14.62 -18.16 -19.28
C ASP A 352 15.14 -19.61 -19.43
N LYS A 353 15.22 -20.38 -18.33
CA LYS A 353 15.91 -21.67 -18.29
C LYS A 353 15.33 -22.63 -17.23
N VAL A 354 15.71 -23.90 -17.34
CA VAL A 354 15.44 -24.93 -16.33
C VAL A 354 16.75 -25.31 -15.64
N PHE A 355 16.73 -25.35 -14.32
CA PHE A 355 17.84 -25.72 -13.46
C PHE A 355 17.49 -26.97 -12.66
N VAL A 356 18.45 -27.88 -12.51
CA VAL A 356 18.29 -29.09 -11.71
C VAL A 356 19.50 -29.21 -10.80
N ALA A 357 19.25 -29.39 -9.51
CA ALA A 357 20.30 -29.56 -8.50
C ALA A 357 19.94 -30.71 -7.56
N LYS A 358 20.96 -31.28 -6.93
CA LYS A 358 20.83 -32.32 -5.92
C LYS A 358 21.65 -31.96 -4.69
N ALA A 359 21.10 -32.17 -3.51
CA ALA A 359 21.81 -32.04 -2.24
C ALA A 359 21.62 -33.31 -1.41
N THR A 360 22.60 -33.67 -0.58
CA THR A 360 22.47 -34.83 0.30
C THR A 360 23.18 -34.56 1.62
N GLU A 361 22.42 -34.59 2.71
CA GLU A 361 22.91 -34.25 4.05
C GLU A 361 22.29 -35.15 5.13
N TRP A 362 22.91 -35.22 6.30
CA TRP A 362 22.39 -35.95 7.48
C TRP A 362 21.26 -35.22 8.22
N ASN A 363 20.74 -34.15 7.61
CA ASN A 363 19.71 -33.30 8.18
C ASN A 363 18.94 -32.62 7.04
N LEU A 364 17.60 -32.68 7.10
CA LEU A 364 16.70 -32.18 6.06
C LEU A 364 16.84 -30.67 5.83
N MET A 365 16.99 -29.88 6.90
CA MET A 365 17.23 -28.44 6.82
C MET A 365 18.54 -28.11 6.10
N LYS A 366 19.64 -28.76 6.52
CA LYS A 366 20.94 -28.58 5.87
C LYS A 366 20.89 -28.96 4.40
N ALA A 367 20.20 -30.05 4.07
CA ALA A 367 20.03 -30.45 2.67
C ALA A 367 19.27 -29.38 1.87
N THR A 368 18.23 -28.78 2.46
CA THR A 368 17.41 -27.73 1.82
C THR A 368 18.23 -26.46 1.58
N ILE A 369 18.96 -25.99 2.59
CA ILE A 369 19.86 -24.83 2.48
C ILE A 369 20.91 -25.06 1.38
N SER A 370 21.56 -26.22 1.40
CA SER A 370 22.60 -26.59 0.42
C SER A 370 22.04 -26.61 -1.01
N LEU A 371 20.87 -27.23 -1.20
CA LEU A 371 20.19 -27.28 -2.49
C LEU A 371 19.86 -25.88 -3.02
N MET A 372 19.26 -25.02 -2.19
CA MET A 372 18.86 -23.67 -2.59
C MET A 372 20.07 -22.78 -2.88
N HIS A 373 21.17 -22.95 -2.15
CA HIS A 373 22.44 -22.28 -2.44
C HIS A 373 22.97 -22.70 -3.83
N THR A 374 23.01 -24.01 -4.12
CA THR A 374 23.46 -24.52 -5.43
C THR A 374 22.59 -23.98 -6.56
N LEU A 375 21.27 -23.99 -6.43
CA LEU A 375 20.37 -23.42 -7.45
C LEU A 375 20.60 -21.92 -7.66
N SER A 376 20.86 -21.16 -6.59
CA SER A 376 21.12 -19.73 -6.68
C SER A 376 22.40 -19.42 -7.47
N GLU A 377 23.50 -20.13 -7.20
CA GLU A 377 24.74 -20.01 -7.99
C GLU A 377 24.51 -20.47 -9.44
N MET A 378 23.78 -21.58 -9.61
CA MET A 378 23.12 -22.06 -10.84
C MET A 378 22.66 -20.94 -11.78
N VAL A 379 21.71 -20.17 -11.25
CA VAL A 379 21.00 -19.11 -11.97
C VAL A 379 21.90 -17.90 -12.21
N LYS A 380 22.77 -17.58 -11.24
CA LYS A 380 23.72 -16.46 -11.35
C LYS A 380 24.73 -16.69 -12.46
N ASP A 381 25.38 -17.84 -12.48
CA ASP A 381 26.37 -18.20 -13.50
C ASP A 381 25.73 -18.17 -14.90
N ALA A 382 24.53 -18.72 -15.03
CA ALA A 382 23.79 -18.71 -16.30
C ALA A 382 23.43 -17.29 -16.78
N LYS A 383 23.24 -16.33 -15.87
CA LYS A 383 22.98 -14.93 -16.21
C LYS A 383 24.25 -14.24 -16.72
N ASP A 384 25.36 -14.46 -16.04
CA ASP A 384 26.67 -13.87 -16.39
C ASP A 384 27.12 -14.33 -17.79
N GLU A 385 26.95 -15.62 -18.10
CA GLU A 385 27.21 -16.17 -19.44
C GLU A 385 26.38 -15.48 -20.53
N MET A 386 25.09 -15.23 -20.30
CA MET A 386 24.21 -14.57 -21.27
C MET A 386 24.61 -13.10 -21.50
N VAL A 387 25.07 -12.40 -20.45
CA VAL A 387 25.57 -11.03 -20.55
C VAL A 387 26.84 -10.97 -21.38
N ASP A 388 27.77 -11.90 -21.15
CA ASP A 388 29.04 -11.96 -21.89
C ASP A 388 28.85 -12.34 -23.36
N GLN A 389 27.92 -13.25 -23.66
CA GLN A 389 27.55 -13.57 -25.05
C GLN A 389 26.94 -12.36 -25.77
N ARG A 390 26.07 -11.57 -25.11
CA ARG A 390 25.50 -10.34 -25.68
C ARG A 390 26.55 -9.26 -25.90
N LYS A 391 27.56 -9.15 -25.03
CA LYS A 391 28.70 -8.23 -25.22
C LYS A 391 29.56 -8.64 -26.42
N LYS A 392 29.88 -9.93 -26.56
CA LYS A 392 30.64 -10.45 -27.72
C LYS A 392 29.89 -10.23 -29.03
N ALA A 393 28.58 -10.50 -29.07
CA ALA A 393 27.75 -10.27 -30.26
C ALA A 393 27.67 -8.79 -30.70
N ARG A 394 27.78 -7.85 -29.74
CA ARG A 394 27.82 -6.40 -30.01
C ARG A 394 29.19 -5.88 -30.48
N LEU A 395 30.27 -6.62 -30.23
CA LEU A 395 31.62 -6.27 -30.69
C LEU A 395 31.95 -6.87 -32.07
N SER A 396 31.12 -7.80 -32.55
CA SER A 396 31.20 -8.43 -33.88
C SER A 396 30.28 -7.80 -34.94
N LEU A 397 29.56 -6.72 -34.58
CA LEU A 397 28.77 -5.84 -35.45
C LEU A 397 29.44 -4.47 -35.47
#